data_AF-A0A1I5DYM5-F1
#
_entry.id   AF-A0A1I5DYM5-F1
#
_cell.length_a   1.000
_cell.length_b   1.000
_cell.length_c   1.000
_cell.angle_alpha   90.00
_cell.angle_beta   90.00
_cell.angle_gamma   90.00
#
_symmetry.space_group_name_H-M   'P 1'
#
loop_
_entity.id
_entity.type
_entity.pdbx_description
1 polymer ?
#
loop_
_entity_poly.entity_id
_entity_poly.type
_entity_poly.pdbx_seq_one_letter_code
_entity_poly.pdbx_strand_id
1 'polypeptide(L)'
;MLNVNFYEHIDDTLLKFAVIVSKSNGKWVFCKHRERTTYECPGGHRELEEDIITTAKRELYEETGATTYTLEEVCVYSVSDGINESFGMLFYADITEFGQLPESEIERIELFDQLPDKLTYQDIHPILINKINSFLKVKGILNNIELKDNIIPDISDLIDLYNDVGWSNYTKNIDMLKLAYDNSLRIVSLWDVNKLIGIIRVVGDGYSIIYIQDLIILTEYQKQGLGSMLMNYVLNAYKDVYQKVLLTENQTSTVKFYESCGFVSNDKYNCVAFVQFKM
;
A
#
# COMPACT_ATOMS: atom_id res chain seq x y z
N MET A 1 -20.22 -10.38 10.40
CA MET A 1 -19.88 -9.01 9.94
C MET A 1 -18.88 -9.21 8.82
N LEU A 2 -19.11 -8.60 7.66
CA LEU A 2 -18.17 -8.73 6.54
C LEU A 2 -16.89 -7.96 6.86
N ASN A 3 -15.75 -8.62 6.71
CA ASN A 3 -14.43 -8.03 6.87
C ASN A 3 -13.69 -8.09 5.53
N VAL A 4 -13.05 -6.98 5.16
CA VAL A 4 -12.18 -6.91 3.98
C VAL A 4 -10.75 -6.77 4.45
N ASN A 5 -9.91 -7.73 4.07
CA ASN A 5 -8.48 -7.72 4.37
C ASN A 5 -7.66 -7.52 3.10
N PHE A 6 -6.44 -6.99 3.24
CA PHE A 6 -5.52 -6.77 2.12
C PHE A 6 -4.22 -7.52 2.36
N TYR A 7 -3.66 -8.07 1.30
CA TYR A 7 -2.45 -8.88 1.33
C TYR A 7 -1.51 -8.43 0.21
N GLU A 8 -0.20 -8.55 0.44
CA GLU A 8 0.79 -8.29 -0.61
C GLU A 8 0.81 -9.43 -1.62
N HIS A 9 0.84 -10.68 -1.14
CA HIS A 9 0.90 -11.87 -1.97
C HIS A 9 0.11 -13.01 -1.37
N ILE A 10 -0.54 -13.79 -2.23
CA ILE A 10 -1.07 -15.12 -1.92
C ILE A 10 -0.74 -16.06 -3.08
N ASP A 11 -0.97 -17.35 -2.91
CA ASP A 11 -0.94 -18.30 -4.01
C ASP A 11 -2.01 -17.93 -5.06
N ASP A 12 -1.61 -17.76 -6.32
CA ASP A 12 -2.49 -17.39 -7.44
C ASP A 12 -3.69 -18.34 -7.57
N THR A 13 -3.52 -19.61 -7.21
CA THR A 13 -4.60 -20.62 -7.26
C THR A 13 -5.76 -20.32 -6.31
N LEU A 14 -5.56 -19.44 -5.33
CA LEU A 14 -6.60 -18.99 -4.40
C LEU A 14 -7.42 -17.81 -4.94
N LEU A 15 -6.91 -17.09 -5.95
CA LEU A 15 -7.57 -15.92 -6.54
C LEU A 15 -8.75 -16.36 -7.40
N LYS A 16 -9.96 -16.06 -6.92
CA LYS A 16 -11.22 -16.44 -7.57
C LYS A 16 -11.89 -15.29 -8.32
N PHE A 17 -11.52 -14.04 -8.02
CA PHE A 17 -12.19 -12.86 -8.53
C PHE A 17 -11.19 -11.77 -8.92
N ALA A 18 -11.51 -10.99 -9.95
CA ALA A 18 -10.85 -9.73 -10.23
C ALA A 18 -11.86 -8.59 -10.08
N VAL A 19 -11.50 -7.56 -9.30
CA VAL A 19 -12.27 -6.31 -9.22
C VAL A 19 -11.41 -5.17 -9.72
N ILE A 20 -11.96 -4.40 -10.65
CA ILE A 20 -11.27 -3.31 -11.32
C ILE A 20 -11.94 -2.00 -10.94
N VAL A 21 -11.30 -1.26 -10.05
CA VAL A 21 -11.72 0.12 -9.79
C VAL A 21 -11.16 0.98 -10.91
N SER A 22 -12.02 1.67 -11.65
CA SER A 22 -11.62 2.37 -12.86
C SER A 22 -12.00 3.84 -12.85
N LYS A 23 -11.20 4.65 -13.55
CA LYS A 23 -11.51 6.05 -13.87
C LYS A 23 -11.46 6.31 -15.35
N SER A 24 -12.17 7.35 -15.78
CA SER A 24 -11.98 7.97 -17.09
C SER A 24 -12.11 9.48 -16.96
N ASN A 25 -11.13 10.21 -17.48
CA ASN A 25 -11.07 11.68 -17.36
C ASN A 25 -11.25 12.17 -15.91
N GLY A 26 -10.66 11.45 -14.95
CA GLY A 26 -10.73 11.76 -13.52
C GLY A 26 -12.01 11.34 -12.79
N LYS A 27 -13.06 10.90 -13.51
CA LYS A 27 -14.33 10.42 -12.94
C LYS A 27 -14.32 8.91 -12.74
N TRP A 28 -14.98 8.42 -11.70
CA TRP A 28 -15.15 6.99 -11.46
C TRP A 28 -16.07 6.36 -12.48
N VAL A 29 -15.72 5.18 -12.96
CA VAL A 29 -16.52 4.40 -13.92
C VAL A 29 -17.23 3.30 -13.15
N PHE A 30 -18.55 3.25 -13.24
CA PHE A 30 -19.36 2.20 -12.64
C PHE A 30 -20.28 1.54 -13.67
N CYS A 31 -20.53 0.26 -13.47
CA CYS A 31 -21.45 -0.55 -14.25
C CYS A 31 -22.83 -0.53 -13.59
N LYS A 32 -23.89 -0.41 -14.41
CA LYS A 32 -25.28 -0.57 -13.96
C LYS A 32 -25.85 -1.83 -14.59
N HIS A 33 -26.12 -2.84 -13.78
CA HIS A 33 -26.79 -4.06 -14.22
C HIS A 33 -28.28 -3.80 -14.58
N ARG A 34 -28.77 -4.46 -15.63
CA ARG A 34 -30.17 -4.37 -16.11
C ARG A 34 -31.25 -4.68 -15.06
N GLU A 35 -30.95 -5.54 -14.09
CA GLU A 35 -31.91 -6.02 -13.09
C GLU A 35 -31.79 -5.29 -11.75
N ARG A 36 -30.82 -4.37 -11.62
CA ARG A 36 -30.54 -3.67 -10.37
C ARG A 36 -30.71 -2.17 -10.54
N THR A 37 -30.94 -1.50 -9.40
CA THR A 37 -30.96 -0.03 -9.32
C THR A 37 -29.69 0.52 -8.65
N THR A 38 -28.70 -0.34 -8.50
CA THR A 38 -27.41 -0.09 -7.86
C THR A 38 -26.28 -0.12 -8.87
N TYR A 39 -25.13 0.40 -8.47
CA TYR A 39 -23.92 0.51 -9.27
C TYR A 39 -22.81 -0.36 -8.68
N GLU A 40 -21.98 -0.92 -9.55
CA GLU A 40 -20.82 -1.73 -9.15
C GLU A 40 -19.56 -1.41 -9.95
N CYS A 41 -18.40 -1.62 -9.31
CA CYS A 41 -17.14 -1.58 -10.05
C CYS A 41 -17.12 -2.78 -10.99
N PRO A 42 -16.48 -2.67 -12.16
CA PRO A 42 -16.35 -3.81 -13.03
C PRO A 42 -15.56 -4.94 -12.35
N GLY A 43 -15.98 -6.19 -12.57
CA GLY A 43 -15.30 -7.34 -12.02
C GLY A 43 -16.15 -8.60 -11.97
N GLY A 44 -15.46 -9.75 -11.93
CA GLY A 44 -16.12 -11.04 -11.98
C GLY A 44 -15.19 -12.19 -11.61
N HIS A 45 -15.65 -13.40 -11.89
CA HIS A 45 -14.95 -14.62 -11.51
C HIS A 45 -13.88 -14.98 -12.53
N ARG A 46 -12.80 -15.56 -12.03
CA ARG A 46 -11.78 -16.19 -12.87
C ARG A 46 -12.37 -17.41 -13.58
N GLU A 47 -12.22 -17.48 -14.89
CA GLU A 47 -12.67 -18.62 -15.68
C GLU A 47 -11.62 -19.75 -15.74
N LEU A 48 -12.03 -20.91 -16.23
CA LEU A 48 -11.15 -22.07 -16.38
C LEU A 48 -10.02 -21.72 -17.38
N GLU A 49 -8.79 -22.06 -17.03
CA GLU A 49 -7.58 -21.80 -17.85
C GLU A 49 -7.20 -20.32 -18.05
N GLU A 50 -7.89 -19.40 -17.37
CA GLU A 50 -7.57 -17.98 -17.38
C GLU A 50 -6.55 -17.63 -16.27
N ASP A 51 -5.68 -16.64 -16.47
CA ASP A 51 -4.92 -16.00 -15.39
C ASP A 51 -5.65 -14.77 -14.84
N ILE A 52 -5.32 -14.33 -13.62
CA ILE A 52 -6.10 -13.29 -12.95
C ILE A 52 -6.06 -11.93 -13.68
N ILE A 53 -5.00 -11.66 -14.44
CA ILE A 53 -4.86 -10.44 -15.24
C ILE A 53 -5.76 -10.51 -16.47
N THR A 54 -5.85 -11.68 -17.10
CA THR A 54 -6.72 -11.93 -18.25
C THR A 54 -8.18 -11.81 -17.82
N THR A 55 -8.54 -12.35 -16.65
CA THR A 55 -9.86 -12.14 -16.03
C THR A 55 -10.15 -10.64 -15.88
N ALA A 56 -9.22 -9.87 -15.30
CA ALA A 56 -9.43 -8.44 -15.10
C ALA A 56 -9.67 -7.67 -16.41
N LYS A 57 -8.92 -8.00 -17.47
CA LYS A 57 -9.07 -7.37 -18.80
C LYS A 57 -10.39 -7.75 -19.47
N ARG A 58 -10.79 -9.02 -19.37
CA ARG A 58 -12.06 -9.52 -19.92
C ARG A 58 -13.24 -8.84 -19.24
N GLU A 59 -13.30 -8.90 -17.91
CA GLU A 59 -14.36 -8.28 -17.10
C GLU A 59 -14.45 -6.77 -17.35
N LEU A 60 -13.31 -6.08 -17.41
CA LEU A 60 -13.27 -4.65 -17.73
C LEU A 60 -13.88 -4.36 -19.10
N TYR A 61 -13.57 -5.16 -20.12
CA TYR A 61 -14.14 -4.99 -21.46
C TYR A 61 -15.63 -5.36 -21.53
N GLU A 62 -16.02 -6.51 -20.97
CA GLU A 62 -17.38 -7.04 -21.03
C GLU A 62 -18.40 -6.13 -20.33
N GLU A 63 -17.98 -5.53 -19.21
CA GLU A 63 -18.88 -4.70 -18.39
C GLU A 63 -18.80 -3.21 -18.70
N THR A 64 -17.70 -2.73 -19.29
CA THR A 64 -17.54 -1.29 -19.59
C THR A 64 -17.37 -0.93 -21.06
N GLY A 65 -16.99 -1.88 -21.90
CA GLY A 65 -16.57 -1.63 -23.28
C GLY A 65 -15.22 -0.91 -23.40
N ALA A 66 -14.39 -0.86 -22.35
CA ALA A 66 -13.09 -0.19 -22.41
C ALA A 66 -12.14 -0.85 -23.43
N THR A 67 -11.59 -0.06 -24.35
CA THR A 67 -10.68 -0.55 -25.41
C THR A 67 -9.26 -0.06 -25.25
N THR A 68 -9.07 1.15 -24.71
CA THR A 68 -7.74 1.73 -24.47
C THR A 68 -7.62 2.22 -23.04
N TYR A 69 -6.72 1.62 -22.26
CA TYR A 69 -6.55 1.89 -20.84
C TYR A 69 -5.15 1.49 -20.34
N THR A 70 -4.74 2.03 -19.19
CA THR A 70 -3.72 1.40 -18.35
C THR A 70 -4.39 0.45 -17.35
N LEU A 71 -3.70 -0.62 -16.96
CA LEU A 71 -4.17 -1.55 -15.95
C LEU A 71 -3.03 -1.88 -15.00
N GLU A 72 -3.27 -1.73 -13.70
CA GLU A 72 -2.27 -1.91 -12.65
C GLU A 72 -2.80 -2.83 -11.56
N GLU A 73 -1.99 -3.81 -11.17
CA GLU A 73 -2.21 -4.62 -9.98
C GLU A 73 -1.98 -3.76 -8.73
N VAL A 74 -2.96 -3.70 -7.85
CA VAL A 74 -2.86 -2.91 -6.61
C VAL A 74 -2.53 -3.79 -5.41
N CYS A 75 -3.35 -4.81 -5.16
CA CYS A 75 -3.11 -5.78 -4.10
C CYS A 75 -4.11 -6.92 -4.15
N VAL A 76 -3.79 -8.01 -3.48
CA VAL A 76 -4.76 -9.05 -3.15
C VAL A 76 -5.67 -8.54 -2.03
N TYR A 77 -6.96 -8.89 -2.10
CA TYR A 77 -7.90 -8.69 -1.01
C TYR A 77 -8.67 -9.98 -0.70
N SER A 78 -9.20 -10.07 0.52
CA SER A 78 -10.19 -11.09 0.86
C SER A 78 -11.45 -10.47 1.41
N VAL A 79 -12.56 -11.18 1.26
CA VAL A 79 -13.82 -10.90 1.93
C VAL A 79 -14.15 -12.10 2.80
N SER A 80 -14.32 -11.86 4.10
CA SER A 80 -14.67 -12.88 5.08
C SER A 80 -15.97 -12.54 5.80
N ASP A 81 -16.85 -13.53 5.96
CA ASP A 81 -18.07 -13.43 6.79
C ASP A 81 -17.87 -13.98 8.22
N GLY A 82 -16.64 -14.40 8.55
CA GLY A 82 -16.24 -15.04 9.81
C GLY A 82 -16.23 -16.58 9.76
N ILE A 83 -16.80 -17.19 8.72
CA ILE A 83 -16.82 -18.65 8.51
C ILE A 83 -16.10 -18.99 7.20
N ASN A 84 -16.42 -18.26 6.15
CA ASN A 84 -15.83 -18.40 4.82
C ASN A 84 -14.95 -17.20 4.53
N GLU A 85 -13.90 -17.43 3.75
CA GLU A 85 -13.05 -16.38 3.20
C GLU A 85 -12.83 -16.64 1.72
N SER A 86 -12.94 -15.57 0.93
CA SER A 86 -12.80 -15.62 -0.52
C SER A 86 -11.82 -14.54 -0.96
N PHE A 87 -10.92 -14.89 -1.88
CA PHE A 87 -9.80 -14.04 -2.28
C PHE A 87 -9.99 -13.54 -3.70
N GLY A 88 -9.70 -12.26 -3.91
CA GLY A 88 -9.67 -11.63 -5.22
C GLY A 88 -8.46 -10.72 -5.38
N MET A 89 -8.19 -10.33 -6.62
CA MET A 89 -7.19 -9.33 -6.97
C MET A 89 -7.88 -7.99 -7.23
N LEU A 90 -7.36 -6.93 -6.62
CA LEU A 90 -7.80 -5.56 -6.85
C LEU A 90 -6.89 -4.90 -7.88
N PHE A 91 -7.50 -4.41 -8.95
CA PHE A 91 -6.84 -3.66 -10.01
C PHE A 91 -7.31 -2.21 -10.04
N TYR A 92 -6.44 -1.34 -10.56
CA TYR A 92 -6.79 0.00 -10.99
C TYR A 92 -6.69 0.13 -12.50
N ALA A 93 -7.68 0.74 -13.14
CA ALA A 93 -7.62 1.09 -14.55
C ALA A 93 -7.88 2.58 -14.80
N ASP A 94 -7.05 3.20 -15.64
CA ASP A 94 -7.32 4.53 -16.21
C ASP A 94 -7.72 4.39 -17.68
N ILE A 95 -9.00 4.57 -17.96
CA ILE A 95 -9.62 4.33 -19.25
C ILE A 95 -9.64 5.62 -20.06
N THR A 96 -9.02 5.55 -21.23
CA THR A 96 -8.90 6.67 -22.17
C THR A 96 -9.86 6.55 -23.35
N GLU A 97 -10.33 5.34 -23.67
CA GLU A 97 -11.27 5.09 -24.76
C GLU A 97 -12.23 3.95 -24.43
N PHE A 98 -13.50 4.17 -24.79
CA PHE A 98 -14.55 3.15 -24.75
C PHE A 98 -14.97 2.80 -26.18
N GLY A 99 -15.07 1.51 -26.46
CA GLY A 99 -15.70 0.97 -27.65
C GLY A 99 -17.20 0.74 -27.45
N GLN A 100 -17.76 -0.18 -28.24
CA GLN A 100 -19.14 -0.63 -28.06
C GLN A 100 -19.24 -1.48 -26.79
N LEU A 101 -20.19 -1.15 -25.91
CA LEU A 101 -20.54 -2.00 -24.78
C LEU A 101 -21.10 -3.34 -25.30
N PRO A 102 -20.49 -4.49 -24.96
CA PRO A 102 -21.00 -5.79 -25.38
C PRO A 102 -22.43 -6.05 -24.85
N GLU A 103 -23.18 -6.92 -25.54
CA GLU A 103 -24.46 -7.36 -25.00
C GLU A 103 -24.22 -8.31 -23.82
N SER A 104 -24.42 -7.78 -22.62
CA SER A 104 -24.29 -8.50 -21.34
C SER A 104 -25.41 -8.10 -20.36
N GLU A 105 -25.31 -8.56 -19.13
CA GLU A 105 -26.13 -8.18 -17.99
C GLU A 105 -26.06 -6.68 -17.65
N ILE A 106 -25.05 -5.97 -18.16
CA ILE A 106 -24.87 -4.54 -17.96
C ILE A 106 -25.76 -3.74 -18.93
N GLU A 107 -26.55 -2.81 -18.37
CA GLU A 107 -27.40 -1.88 -19.11
C GLU A 107 -26.57 -0.74 -19.70
N ARG A 108 -25.69 -0.17 -18.88
CA ARG A 108 -24.83 0.97 -19.24
C ARG A 108 -23.70 1.15 -18.24
N ILE A 109 -22.69 1.90 -18.65
CA ILE A 109 -21.74 2.54 -17.74
C ILE A 109 -22.21 3.94 -17.35
N GLU A 110 -21.76 4.40 -16.20
CA GLU A 110 -22.02 5.75 -15.73
C GLU A 110 -20.78 6.32 -15.03
N LEU A 111 -20.50 7.60 -15.29
CA LEU A 111 -19.32 8.30 -14.78
C LEU A 111 -19.71 9.21 -13.63
N PHE A 112 -19.00 9.10 -12.49
CA PHE A 112 -19.28 9.90 -11.31
C PHE A 112 -18.07 10.68 -10.80
N ASP A 113 -18.29 11.91 -10.37
CA ASP A 113 -17.25 12.71 -9.69
C ASP A 113 -16.99 12.20 -8.26
N GLN A 114 -17.99 11.57 -7.64
CA GLN A 114 -17.96 10.98 -6.29
C GLN A 114 -18.54 9.57 -6.32
N LEU A 115 -18.49 8.83 -5.22
CA LEU A 115 -19.15 7.52 -5.15
C LEU A 115 -20.67 7.65 -5.37
N PRO A 116 -21.31 6.74 -6.12
CA PRO A 116 -22.75 6.74 -6.26
C PRO A 116 -23.43 6.37 -4.92
N ASP A 117 -24.60 6.96 -4.65
CA ASP A 117 -25.35 6.74 -3.39
C ASP A 117 -25.79 5.28 -3.20
N LYS A 118 -25.98 4.54 -4.31
CA LYS A 118 -26.52 3.18 -4.32
C LYS A 118 -25.51 2.20 -4.91
N LEU A 119 -24.59 1.72 -4.08
CA LEU A 119 -23.66 0.65 -4.45
C LEU A 119 -24.30 -0.73 -4.27
N THR A 120 -24.00 -1.67 -5.16
CA THR A 120 -24.42 -3.09 -5.01
C THR A 120 -23.76 -3.69 -3.77
N TYR A 121 -22.45 -3.52 -3.64
CA TYR A 121 -21.66 -4.00 -2.50
C TYR A 121 -21.29 -2.84 -1.57
N GLN A 122 -22.25 -2.40 -0.76
CA GLN A 122 -22.13 -1.21 0.11
C GLN A 122 -21.02 -1.32 1.16
N ASP A 123 -20.75 -2.53 1.66
CA ASP A 123 -19.73 -2.76 2.69
C ASP A 123 -18.33 -3.05 2.11
N ILE A 124 -18.22 -3.29 0.80
CA ILE A 124 -16.97 -3.74 0.16
C ILE A 124 -16.40 -2.64 -0.74
N HIS A 125 -17.19 -2.11 -1.68
CA HIS A 125 -16.70 -1.14 -2.67
C HIS A 125 -16.07 0.11 -2.04
N PRO A 126 -16.64 0.75 -1.00
CA PRO A 126 -15.98 1.90 -0.38
C PRO A 126 -14.59 1.57 0.18
N ILE A 127 -14.41 0.35 0.72
CA ILE A 127 -13.12 -0.09 1.27
C ILE A 127 -12.10 -0.28 0.15
N LEU A 128 -12.47 -0.97 -0.94
CA LEU A 128 -11.60 -1.16 -2.11
C LEU A 128 -11.23 0.17 -2.78
N ILE A 129 -12.20 1.07 -2.95
CA ILE A 129 -11.96 2.38 -3.57
C ILE A 129 -11.06 3.25 -2.69
N ASN A 130 -11.20 3.18 -1.36
CA ASN A 130 -10.26 3.86 -0.45
C ASN A 130 -8.84 3.31 -0.55
N LYS A 131 -8.68 1.99 -0.75
CA LYS A 131 -7.37 1.36 -1.01
C LYS A 131 -6.76 1.90 -2.32
N ILE A 132 -7.56 2.02 -3.37
CA ILE A 132 -7.14 2.61 -4.66
C ILE A 132 -6.79 4.09 -4.51
N ASN A 133 -7.60 4.88 -3.82
CA ASN A 133 -7.26 6.28 -3.55
C ASN A 133 -5.93 6.42 -2.82
N SER A 134 -5.65 5.53 -1.87
CA SER A 134 -4.36 5.50 -1.17
C SER A 134 -3.22 5.13 -2.12
N PHE A 135 -3.43 4.12 -2.98
CA PHE A 135 -2.48 3.72 -4.02
C PHE A 135 -2.18 4.86 -5.00
N LEU A 136 -3.21 5.51 -5.55
CA LEU A 136 -3.07 6.63 -6.48
C LEU A 136 -2.44 7.85 -5.83
N LYS A 137 -2.77 8.13 -4.57
CA LYS A 137 -2.12 9.21 -3.81
C LYS A 137 -0.63 8.95 -3.70
N VAL A 138 -0.23 7.74 -3.30
CA VAL A 138 1.19 7.35 -3.22
C VAL A 138 1.85 7.44 -4.60
N LYS A 139 1.21 6.96 -5.66
CA LYS A 139 1.75 7.03 -7.03
C LYS A 139 1.91 8.47 -7.53
N GLY A 140 0.91 9.32 -7.32
CA GLY A 140 0.98 10.74 -7.67
C GLY A 140 2.08 11.48 -6.89
N ILE A 141 2.30 11.09 -5.64
CA ILE A 141 3.42 11.57 -4.85
C ILE A 141 4.77 11.06 -5.42
N LEU A 142 4.87 9.77 -5.75
CA LEU A 142 6.06 9.16 -6.35
C LEU A 142 6.45 9.75 -7.71
N ASN A 143 5.49 10.26 -8.49
CA ASN A 143 5.80 10.95 -9.74
C ASN A 143 6.72 12.17 -9.52
N ASN A 144 6.78 12.72 -8.31
CA ASN A 144 7.65 13.83 -7.93
C ASN A 144 8.71 13.45 -6.89
N ILE A 145 8.68 12.21 -6.37
CA ILE A 145 9.54 11.76 -5.27
C ILE A 145 10.43 10.62 -5.73
N GLU A 146 11.73 10.85 -5.69
CA GLU A 146 12.75 9.87 -6.01
C GLU A 146 13.04 8.98 -4.79
N LEU A 147 13.03 7.67 -4.99
CA LEU A 147 13.48 6.69 -4.00
C LEU A 147 14.93 6.30 -4.30
N LYS A 148 15.82 6.45 -3.32
CA LYS A 148 17.21 6.01 -3.42
C LYS A 148 17.48 4.90 -2.41
N ASP A 149 18.01 3.78 -2.88
CA ASP A 149 18.26 2.57 -2.10
C ASP A 149 19.77 2.30 -2.00
N ASN A 150 20.25 2.10 -0.77
CA ASN A 150 21.65 1.93 -0.40
C ASN A 150 22.58 3.06 -0.86
N ILE A 151 22.03 4.26 -0.96
CA ILE A 151 22.78 5.50 -1.11
C ILE A 151 22.62 6.27 0.19
N ILE A 152 23.73 6.45 0.90
CA ILE A 152 23.77 7.21 2.16
C ILE A 152 23.58 8.69 1.82
N PRO A 153 22.54 9.38 2.35
CA PRO A 153 22.39 10.81 2.18
C PRO A 153 23.54 11.59 2.81
N ASP A 154 23.76 12.82 2.34
CA ASP A 154 24.74 13.70 2.95
C ASP A 154 24.40 13.97 4.42
N ILE A 155 25.44 14.07 5.25
CA ILE A 155 25.26 14.19 6.70
C ILE A 155 24.45 15.43 7.10
N SER A 156 24.53 16.51 6.32
CA SER A 156 23.72 17.72 6.54
C SER A 156 22.23 17.42 6.38
N ASP A 157 21.85 16.68 5.33
CA ASP A 157 20.45 16.32 5.08
C ASP A 157 19.91 15.40 6.18
N LEU A 158 20.74 14.46 6.63
CA LEU A 158 20.40 13.60 7.77
C LEU A 158 20.18 14.41 9.05
N ILE A 159 21.07 15.36 9.35
CA ILE A 159 20.93 16.21 10.54
C ILE A 159 19.61 17.00 10.49
N ASP A 160 19.29 17.58 9.33
CA ASP A 160 18.05 18.34 9.15
C ASP A 160 16.82 17.45 9.34
N LEU A 161 16.82 16.24 8.78
CA LEU A 161 15.74 15.26 8.92
C LEU A 161 15.53 14.81 10.38
N TYR A 162 16.60 14.52 11.13
CA TYR A 162 16.50 14.09 12.53
C TYR A 162 16.07 15.23 13.46
N ASN A 163 16.51 16.46 13.18
CA ASN A 163 16.13 17.63 13.95
C ASN A 163 14.62 17.94 13.80
N ASP A 164 14.04 17.75 12.60
CA ASP A 164 12.60 17.95 12.36
C ASP A 164 11.71 17.12 13.30
N VAL A 165 12.10 15.87 13.58
CA VAL A 165 11.36 14.96 14.47
C VAL A 165 11.84 14.98 15.94
N GLY A 166 12.70 15.94 16.29
CA GLY A 166 13.16 16.14 17.67
C GLY A 166 14.18 15.11 18.18
N TRP A 167 14.78 14.31 17.30
CA TRP A 167 15.74 13.24 17.65
C TRP A 167 17.17 13.76 17.85
N SER A 168 17.29 14.79 18.69
CA SER A 168 18.54 15.54 18.90
C SER A 168 19.70 14.76 19.53
N ASN A 169 19.46 13.55 20.08
CA ASN A 169 20.54 12.73 20.65
C ASN A 169 21.51 12.22 19.57
N TYR A 170 21.02 11.97 18.36
CA TYR A 170 21.85 11.56 17.23
C TYR A 170 22.67 12.74 16.69
N THR A 171 22.07 13.93 16.61
CA THR A 171 22.74 15.12 16.06
C THR A 171 23.79 15.72 16.99
N LYS A 172 23.80 15.35 18.27
CA LYS A 172 24.88 15.67 19.23
C LYS A 172 26.13 14.79 19.06
N ASN A 173 26.04 13.67 18.34
CA ASN A 173 27.16 12.76 18.10
C ASN A 173 27.21 12.35 16.62
N ILE A 174 27.63 13.30 15.78
CA ILE A 174 27.67 13.17 14.32
C ILE A 174 28.56 12.01 13.87
N ASP A 175 29.69 11.77 14.56
CA ASP A 175 30.59 10.67 14.19
C ASP A 175 29.94 9.30 14.44
N MET A 176 29.21 9.14 15.54
CA MET A 176 28.42 7.93 15.80
C MET A 176 27.33 7.76 14.74
N LEU A 177 26.64 8.84 14.34
CA LEU A 177 25.62 8.79 13.30
C LEU A 177 26.20 8.33 11.96
N LYS A 178 27.33 8.91 11.53
CA LYS A 178 28.03 8.48 10.29
C LYS A 178 28.38 7.01 10.32
N LEU A 179 29.03 6.56 11.40
CA LEU A 179 29.38 5.15 11.57
C LEU A 179 28.14 4.24 11.59
N ALA A 180 27.04 4.68 12.21
CA ALA A 180 25.80 3.92 12.23
C ALA A 180 25.21 3.75 10.83
N TYR A 181 25.25 4.78 9.99
CA TYR A 181 24.81 4.70 8.60
C TYR A 181 25.74 3.81 7.76
N ASP A 182 27.06 3.98 7.87
CA ASP A 182 28.05 3.17 7.15
C ASP A 182 27.95 1.67 7.49
N ASN A 183 27.48 1.34 8.70
CA ASN A 183 27.32 -0.03 9.18
C ASN A 183 25.85 -0.50 9.19
N SER A 184 24.95 0.22 8.53
CA SER A 184 23.57 -0.22 8.39
C SER A 184 23.44 -1.28 7.31
N LEU A 185 22.55 -2.25 7.54
CA LEU A 185 22.29 -3.32 6.60
C LEU A 185 21.63 -2.80 5.31
N ARG A 186 20.72 -1.82 5.46
CA ARG A 186 20.10 -1.14 4.31
C ARG A 186 19.61 0.25 4.70
N ILE A 187 19.72 1.18 3.76
CA ILE A 187 19.20 2.55 3.90
C ILE A 187 18.37 2.85 2.67
N VAL A 188 17.11 3.26 2.86
CA VAL A 188 16.23 3.69 1.77
C VAL A 188 15.74 5.09 2.09
N SER A 189 15.94 6.01 1.14
CA SER A 189 15.62 7.43 1.30
C SER A 189 14.64 7.92 0.23
N LEU A 190 13.85 8.93 0.59
CA LEU A 190 12.91 9.61 -0.29
C LEU A 190 13.33 11.06 -0.49
N TRP A 191 13.27 11.51 -1.74
CA TRP A 191 13.74 12.81 -2.15
C TRP A 191 12.66 13.54 -2.95
N ASP A 192 12.27 14.73 -2.50
CA ASP A 192 11.51 15.66 -3.33
C ASP A 192 12.51 16.58 -4.04
N VAL A 193 12.75 16.28 -5.32
CA VAL A 193 13.85 16.85 -6.11
C VAL A 193 15.21 16.63 -5.43
N ASN A 194 15.73 17.63 -4.69
CA ASN A 194 17.02 17.57 -4.00
C ASN A 194 16.87 17.64 -2.48
N LYS A 195 15.64 17.59 -1.95
CA LYS A 195 15.37 17.65 -0.51
C LYS A 195 15.17 16.23 0.02
N LEU A 196 15.95 15.81 1.01
CA LEU A 196 15.68 14.58 1.74
C LEU A 196 14.42 14.77 2.59
N ILE A 197 13.37 14.01 2.29
CA ILE A 197 12.06 14.14 2.94
C ILE A 197 11.69 12.94 3.80
N GLY A 198 12.42 11.83 3.69
CA GLY A 198 12.16 10.64 4.46
C GLY A 198 13.25 9.59 4.34
N ILE A 199 13.35 8.74 5.36
CA ILE A 199 14.31 7.65 5.41
C ILE A 199 13.79 6.47 6.21
N ILE A 200 14.21 5.27 5.83
CA ILE A 200 14.11 4.05 6.63
C ILE A 200 15.49 3.39 6.67
N ARG A 201 15.91 3.02 7.87
CA ARG A 201 17.22 2.40 8.12
C ARG A 201 17.05 1.06 8.81
N VAL A 202 17.73 0.05 8.27
CA VAL A 202 17.67 -1.33 8.73
C VAL A 202 19.04 -1.75 9.25
N VAL A 203 19.06 -2.44 10.39
CA VAL A 203 20.25 -3.11 10.94
C VAL A 203 19.92 -4.58 11.24
N GLY A 204 20.94 -5.40 11.46
CA GLY A 204 20.77 -6.84 11.74
C GLY A 204 21.60 -7.70 10.81
N ASP A 205 21.25 -8.98 10.71
CA ASP A 205 21.97 -9.93 9.86
C ASP A 205 21.33 -10.12 8.48
N GLY A 206 20.06 -9.73 8.29
CA GLY A 206 19.36 -9.87 7.02
C GLY A 206 18.91 -11.28 6.68
N TYR A 207 19.05 -12.23 7.61
CA TYR A 207 18.67 -13.64 7.45
C TYR A 207 17.76 -14.12 8.58
N SER A 208 18.25 -14.07 9.82
CA SER A 208 17.51 -14.50 10.99
C SER A 208 16.71 -13.35 11.60
N ILE A 209 17.29 -12.13 11.58
CA ILE A 209 16.68 -10.96 12.16
C ILE A 209 17.06 -9.68 11.40
N ILE A 210 16.06 -8.83 11.21
CA ILE A 210 16.25 -7.41 10.94
C ILE A 210 15.60 -6.57 12.02
N TYR A 211 16.17 -5.39 12.21
CA TYR A 211 15.64 -4.37 13.08
C TYR A 211 15.41 -3.10 12.27
N ILE A 212 14.15 -2.62 12.25
CA ILE A 212 13.81 -1.32 11.67
C ILE A 212 14.23 -0.25 12.69
N GLN A 213 15.42 0.31 12.45
CA GLN A 213 16.09 1.15 13.43
C GLN A 213 15.55 2.58 13.39
N ASP A 214 15.48 3.16 12.20
CA ASP A 214 14.96 4.51 12.01
C ASP A 214 13.89 4.50 10.91
N LEU A 215 12.76 5.17 11.15
CA LEU A 215 11.76 5.50 10.15
C LEU A 215 11.33 6.95 10.39
N ILE A 216 11.74 7.84 9.51
CA ILE A 216 11.53 9.28 9.66
C ILE A 216 10.94 9.81 8.35
N ILE A 217 9.88 10.61 8.45
CA ILE A 217 9.32 11.40 7.35
C ILE A 217 9.21 12.83 7.87
N LEU A 218 9.67 13.82 7.10
CA LEU A 218 9.51 15.24 7.44
C LEU A 218 8.06 15.55 7.75
N THR A 219 7.83 16.36 8.78
CA THR A 219 6.50 16.66 9.34
C THR A 219 5.50 17.12 8.28
N GLU A 220 5.94 17.95 7.32
CA GLU A 220 5.10 18.45 6.22
C GLU A 220 4.72 17.35 5.18
N TYR A 221 5.50 16.27 5.10
CA TYR A 221 5.28 15.12 4.21
C TYR A 221 4.56 13.93 4.90
N GLN A 222 4.25 14.04 6.20
CA GLN A 222 3.57 12.99 6.94
C GLN A 222 2.08 12.84 6.56
N LYS A 223 1.49 11.67 6.88
CA LYS A 223 0.08 11.32 6.57
C LYS A 223 -0.24 11.28 5.07
N GLN A 224 0.80 11.17 4.24
CA GLN A 224 0.69 11.04 2.79
C GLN A 224 0.96 9.62 2.27
N GLY A 225 1.24 8.66 3.17
CA GLY A 225 1.51 7.26 2.83
C GLY A 225 2.99 6.92 2.66
N LEU A 226 3.89 7.91 2.72
CA LEU A 226 5.33 7.72 2.51
C LEU A 226 6.00 6.82 3.57
N GLY A 227 5.58 6.91 4.83
CA GLY A 227 6.08 6.03 5.88
C GLY A 227 5.70 4.56 5.63
N SER A 228 4.44 4.30 5.28
CA SER A 228 3.97 2.95 4.91
C SER A 228 4.68 2.43 3.66
N MET A 229 4.95 3.31 2.70
CA MET A 229 5.68 2.95 1.47
C MET A 229 7.11 2.51 1.77
N LEU A 230 7.86 3.27 2.56
CA LEU A 230 9.21 2.89 3.00
C LEU A 230 9.20 1.56 3.78
N MET A 231 8.22 1.40 4.68
CA MET A 231 8.05 0.17 5.44
C MET A 231 7.80 -1.02 4.51
N ASN A 232 6.82 -0.94 3.60
CA ASN A 232 6.49 -2.01 2.67
C ASN A 232 7.68 -2.34 1.75
N TYR A 233 8.41 -1.33 1.25
CA TYR A 233 9.61 -1.56 0.45
C TYR A 233 10.65 -2.41 1.20
N VAL A 234 10.90 -2.09 2.47
CA VAL A 234 11.82 -2.85 3.31
C VAL A 234 11.28 -4.23 3.67
N LEU A 235 10.00 -4.34 4.05
CA LEU A 235 9.40 -5.62 4.43
C LEU A 235 9.40 -6.61 3.26
N ASN A 236 9.13 -6.14 2.04
CA ASN A 236 9.21 -6.96 0.82
C ASN A 236 10.64 -7.44 0.54
N ALA A 237 11.61 -6.54 0.66
CA ALA A 237 13.02 -6.86 0.50
C ALA A 237 13.53 -7.92 1.50
N TYR A 238 12.92 -8.00 2.68
CA TYR A 238 13.29 -8.93 3.75
C TYR A 238 12.18 -9.93 4.06
N LYS A 239 11.30 -10.24 3.11
CA LYS A 239 10.11 -11.07 3.33
C LYS A 239 10.43 -12.41 4.01
N ASP A 240 11.53 -13.04 3.62
CA ASP A 240 11.97 -14.35 4.11
C ASP A 240 12.74 -14.32 5.44
N VAL A 241 13.05 -13.13 5.97
CA VAL A 241 13.74 -13.00 7.26
C VAL A 241 12.80 -13.43 8.39
N TYR A 242 13.30 -14.32 9.25
CA TYR A 242 12.50 -14.96 10.29
C TYR A 242 11.90 -13.96 11.30
N GLN A 243 12.68 -13.00 11.79
CA GLN A 243 12.22 -11.99 12.73
C GLN A 243 12.43 -10.57 12.20
N LYS A 244 11.39 -9.75 12.34
CA LYS A 244 11.40 -8.33 11.98
C LYS A 244 10.96 -7.55 13.21
N VAL A 245 11.85 -6.74 13.76
CA VAL A 245 11.65 -6.10 15.07
C VAL A 245 11.83 -4.59 14.97
N LEU A 246 11.14 -3.86 15.84
CA LEU A 246 11.36 -2.43 16.05
C LEU A 246 11.03 -2.08 17.50
N LEU A 247 11.54 -0.94 17.98
CA LEU A 247 11.06 -0.30 19.20
C LEU A 247 10.56 1.09 18.85
N THR A 248 9.49 1.49 19.50
CA THR A 248 8.85 2.78 19.28
C THR A 248 8.27 3.31 20.58
N GLU A 249 7.97 4.59 20.61
CA GLU A 249 7.19 5.18 21.69
C GLU A 249 5.79 4.56 21.77
N ASN A 250 5.31 4.36 23.00
CA ASN A 250 3.96 3.85 23.28
C ASN A 250 2.91 4.96 23.13
N GLN A 251 2.79 5.50 21.91
CA GLN A 251 1.76 6.46 21.52
C GLN A 251 0.74 5.77 20.61
N THR A 252 -0.56 5.99 20.85
CA THR A 252 -1.64 5.28 20.14
C THR A 252 -1.57 5.41 18.61
N SER A 253 -1.24 6.59 18.08
CA SER A 253 -1.12 6.81 16.63
C SER A 253 0.04 5.99 16.03
N THR A 254 1.16 5.96 16.73
CA THR A 254 2.38 5.27 16.29
C THR A 254 2.22 3.77 16.35
N VAL A 255 1.60 3.25 17.42
CA VAL A 255 1.24 1.83 17.54
C VAL A 255 0.31 1.40 16.40
N LYS A 256 -0.76 2.16 16.15
CA LYS A 256 -1.70 1.87 15.05
C LYS A 256 -1.03 1.87 13.68
N PHE A 257 -0.07 2.76 13.45
CA PHE A 257 0.71 2.79 12.20
C PHE A 257 1.48 1.48 12.01
N TYR A 258 2.24 1.03 13.01
CA TYR A 258 3.00 -0.21 12.89
C TYR A 258 2.09 -1.45 12.84
N GLU A 259 0.97 -1.46 13.58
CA GLU A 259 -0.06 -2.52 13.44
C GLU A 259 -0.62 -2.59 12.01
N SER A 260 -0.85 -1.45 11.36
CA SER A 260 -1.29 -1.40 9.96
C SER A 260 -0.24 -1.92 8.96
N CYS A 261 1.04 -1.96 9.37
CA CYS A 261 2.13 -2.56 8.60
C CYS A 261 2.35 -4.05 8.92
N GLY A 262 1.45 -4.66 9.69
CA GLY A 262 1.51 -6.08 10.05
C GLY A 262 2.33 -6.41 11.30
N PHE A 263 2.83 -5.41 12.03
CA PHE A 263 3.52 -5.65 13.30
C PHE A 263 2.53 -5.90 14.43
N VAL A 264 2.98 -6.66 15.43
CA VAL A 264 2.23 -6.94 16.64
C VAL A 264 3.09 -6.57 17.84
N SER A 265 2.51 -5.83 18.79
CA SER A 265 3.21 -5.48 20.02
C SER A 265 3.62 -6.74 20.81
N ASN A 266 4.83 -6.72 21.38
CA ASN A 266 5.43 -7.91 22.00
C ASN A 266 4.74 -8.34 23.31
N ASP A 267 4.02 -7.42 23.95
CA ASP A 267 3.25 -7.65 25.17
C ASP A 267 2.15 -8.70 24.95
N LYS A 268 1.62 -8.81 23.72
CA LYS A 268 0.67 -9.86 23.33
C LYS A 268 1.26 -11.28 23.39
N TYR A 269 2.59 -11.41 23.43
CA TYR A 269 3.29 -12.69 23.54
C TYR A 269 3.88 -12.97 24.93
N ASN A 270 3.50 -12.20 25.95
CA ASN A 270 4.13 -12.23 27.29
C ASN A 270 5.65 -12.01 27.23
N CYS A 271 6.12 -11.24 26.25
CA CYS A 271 7.52 -10.84 26.14
C CYS A 271 7.72 -9.42 26.70
N VAL A 272 8.96 -9.09 27.06
CA VAL A 272 9.36 -7.74 27.46
C VAL A 272 10.60 -7.32 26.67
N ALA A 273 10.74 -6.02 26.44
CA ALA A 273 11.95 -5.43 25.87
C ALA A 273 12.87 -4.90 26.99
N PHE A 274 14.16 -5.21 26.91
CA PHE A 274 15.18 -4.66 27.80
C PHE A 274 16.02 -3.65 27.04
N VAL A 275 16.35 -2.54 27.69
CA VAL A 275 17.23 -1.51 27.14
C VAL A 275 18.25 -1.09 28.19
N GLN A 276 19.49 -0.91 27.78
CA GLN A 276 20.55 -0.33 28.60
C GLN A 276 21.13 0.88 27.85
N PHE A 277 21.02 2.06 28.45
CA PHE A 277 21.60 3.28 27.90
C PHE A 277 22.98 3.51 28.50
N LYS A 278 23.92 3.94 27.65
CA LYS A 278 25.19 4.53 28.11
C LYS A 278 24.92 6.02 28.37
N MET A 279 24.65 6.36 29.64
CA MET A 279 24.48 7.74 30.10
C MET A 279 25.82 8.45 30.20
#